data_AF-A0AAW5A4I8-F1
#
_entry.id   AF-A0AAW5A4I8-F1
#
_cell.length_a   1.000
_cell.length_b   1.000
_cell.length_c   1.000
_cell.angle_alpha   90.00
_cell.angle_beta   90.00
_cell.angle_gamma   90.00
#
_symmetry.space_group_name_H-M   'P 1'
#
loop_
_entity.id
_entity.type
_entity.pdbx_description
1 polymer ?
#
loop_
_entity_poly.entity_id
_entity_poly.type
_entity_poly.pdbx_seq_one_letter_code
_entity_poly.pdbx_strand_id
1 'polypeptide(L)' 'MTRRSFSSDFKLEAAGLVLDQGYSIPEACKSMGVGKTALRRWVERNFANEELARISHEAARRGR' A
#
# COMPACT_ATOMS: atom_id res chain seq x y z
N MET A 1 -12.70 18.99 -11.61
CA MET A 1 -12.13 17.62 -11.50
C MET A 1 -12.49 17.05 -10.14
N THR A 2 -13.29 15.99 -10.10
CA THR A 2 -13.75 15.34 -8.87
C THR A 2 -12.59 14.59 -8.21
N ARG A 3 -12.13 15.08 -7.06
CA ARG A 3 -11.14 14.38 -6.23
C ARG A 3 -11.81 13.13 -5.69
N ARG A 4 -11.37 11.94 -6.11
CA ARG A 4 -11.78 10.69 -5.47
C ARG A 4 -11.31 10.76 -4.01
N SER A 5 -12.26 10.99 -3.10
CA SER A 5 -12.02 10.94 -1.65
C SER A 5 -12.24 9.51 -1.21
N PHE A 6 -11.18 8.88 -0.72
CA PHE A 6 -11.25 7.54 -0.13
C PHE A 6 -11.46 7.66 1.37
N SER A 7 -12.36 6.85 1.92
CA SER A 7 -12.60 6.77 3.36
C SER A 7 -11.35 6.32 4.11
N SER A 8 -11.27 6.58 5.42
CA SER A 8 -10.19 6.07 6.26
C SER A 8 -10.13 4.55 6.25
N ASP A 9 -11.28 3.87 6.32
CA ASP A 9 -11.38 2.41 6.27
C ASP A 9 -10.74 1.83 5.01
N PHE A 10 -11.00 2.47 3.86
CA PHE A 10 -10.42 2.04 2.59
C PHE A 10 -8.89 2.17 2.56
N LYS A 11 -8.34 3.20 3.22
CA LYS A 11 -6.88 3.37 3.33
C LYS A 11 -6.28 2.33 4.28
N LEU A 12 -6.99 1.99 5.35
CA LEU A 12 -6.59 0.95 6.30
C LEU A 12 -6.59 -0.42 5.63
N GLU A 13 -7.63 -0.75 4.87
CA GLU A 13 -7.73 -2.00 4.13
C GLU A 13 -6.59 -2.13 3.10
N ALA A 14 -6.30 -1.05 2.37
CA ALA A 14 -5.22 -1.05 1.39
C ALA A 14 -3.83 -1.22 2.01
N ALA A 15 -3.63 -0.73 3.24
CA ALA A 15 -2.40 -0.93 3.99
C ALA A 15 -2.34 -2.30 4.67
N GLY A 16 -3.48 -2.82 5.14
CA GLY A 16 -3.62 -4.18 5.65
C GLY A 16 -3.24 -5.21 4.59
N LEU A 17 -3.57 -5.00 3.31
CA LEU A 17 -3.09 -5.87 2.24
C LEU A 17 -1.56 -5.92 2.16
N VAL A 18 -0.88 -4.79 2.38
CA VAL A 18 0.58 -4.71 2.31
C VAL A 18 1.22 -5.33 3.55
N LEU A 19 0.70 -5.04 4.73
CA LEU A 19 1.26 -5.45 6.01
C LEU A 19 0.83 -6.86 6.42
N ASP A 20 -0.45 -7.17 6.32
CA ASP A 20 -1.06 -8.43 6.79
C ASP A 20 -0.95 -9.53 5.73
N GLN A 21 -1.27 -9.19 4.47
CA GLN A 21 -1.17 -10.15 3.36
C GLN A 21 0.21 -10.15 2.66
N GLY A 22 1.13 -9.26 3.07
CA GLY A 22 2.47 -9.17 2.48
C GLY A 22 2.48 -8.73 1.01
N TYR A 23 1.44 -8.01 0.55
CA TYR A 23 1.40 -7.53 -0.83
C TYR A 23 2.42 -6.42 -1.05
N SER A 24 3.07 -6.43 -2.20
CA SER A 24 3.88 -5.29 -2.62
C SER A 24 3.00 -4.07 -2.90
N ILE A 25 3.50 -2.85 -2.70
CA ILE A 25 2.85 -1.59 -3.14
C ILE A 25 2.24 -1.70 -4.56
N PRO A 26 2.96 -2.18 -5.60
CA PRO A 26 2.38 -2.38 -6.93
C PRO A 26 1.25 -3.41 -6.99
N GLU A 27 1.30 -4.47 -6.20
CA GLU A 27 0.27 -5.52 -6.16
C GLU A 27 -0.98 -5.03 -5.44
N ALA A 28 -0.82 -4.40 -4.28
CA ALA A 28 -1.91 -3.77 -3.55
C ALA A 28 -2.59 -2.68 -4.40
N CYS A 29 -1.81 -1.91 -5.18
CA CYS A 29 -2.34 -0.97 -6.16
C CYS A 29 -3.19 -1.64 -7.25
N LYS A 30 -2.74 -2.78 -7.80
CA LYS A 30 -3.50 -3.53 -8.81
C LYS A 30 -4.77 -4.15 -8.21
N SER A 31 -4.69 -4.68 -6.99
CA SER A 31 -5.81 -5.32 -6.31
C SER A 31 -6.90 -4.31 -5.90
N MET A 32 -6.49 -3.16 -5.35
CA MET A 32 -7.42 -2.13 -4.86
C MET A 32 -7.79 -1.08 -5.92
N GLY A 33 -7.15 -1.10 -7.09
CA GLY A 33 -7.34 -0.09 -8.13
C GLY A 33 -6.89 1.32 -7.72
N VAL A 34 -5.91 1.43 -6.81
CA VAL A 34 -5.41 2.71 -6.29
C VAL A 34 -4.09 3.09 -6.95
N GLY A 35 -3.89 4.39 -7.16
CA GLY A 35 -2.64 4.90 -7.71
C GLY A 35 -1.48 4.70 -6.73
N LYS A 36 -0.32 4.26 -7.24
CA LYS A 36 0.94 4.10 -6.46
C LYS A 36 1.24 5.30 -5.56
N THR A 37 1.09 6.51 -6.09
CA THR A 37 1.36 7.75 -5.35
C THR A 37 0.38 7.98 -4.20
N ALA A 38 -0.89 7.60 -4.38
CA ALA A 38 -1.91 7.72 -3.34
C ALA A 38 -1.65 6.69 -2.22
N LEU A 39 -1.44 5.43 -2.60
CA LEU A 39 -1.15 4.35 -1.65
C LEU A 39 0.14 4.64 -0.88
N ARG A 40 1.22 5.01 -1.57
CA ARG A 40 2.49 5.40 -0.93
C ARG A 40 2.29 6.50 0.10
N ARG A 41 1.53 7.56 -0.22
CA ARG A 41 1.25 8.65 0.73
C ARG A 41 0.41 8.21 1.91
N TRP A 42 -0.59 7.34 1.71
CA TRP A 42 -1.40 6.83 2.82
C TRP A 42 -0.56 5.95 3.74
N VAL A 43 0.28 5.13 3.13
CA VAL A 43 1.17 4.21 3.81
C VAL A 43 2.27 4.95 4.57
N GLU A 44 2.93 5.96 3.97
CA GLU A 44 3.91 6.82 4.66
C GLU A 44 3.28 7.68 5.78
N ARG A 45 2.03 8.12 5.61
CA ARG A 45 1.35 9.00 6.58
C ARG A 45 0.75 8.24 7.75
N ASN A 46 0.14 7.07 7.50
CA ASN A 46 -0.53 6.27 8.54
C ASN A 46 0.41 5.22 9.16
N PHE A 47 1.43 4.77 8.44
CA PHE A 47 2.29 3.65 8.83
C PHE A 47 3.77 4.05 8.77
N ALA A 48 4.10 5.24 9.28
CA ALA A 48 5.44 5.81 9.36
C ALA A 48 6.46 4.99 10.20
N ASN A 49 6.25 3.69 10.40
CA ASN A 49 6.99 2.84 11.32
C ASN A 49 7.45 1.54 10.62
N GLU A 50 8.74 1.51 10.27
CA GLU A 50 9.63 0.36 9.94
C GLU A 50 9.22 -0.78 8.98
N GLU A 51 7.99 -1.28 8.97
CA GLU A 51 7.60 -2.50 8.25
C GLU A 51 7.67 -2.39 6.72
N LEU A 52 7.56 -1.18 6.18
CA LEU A 52 7.57 -0.95 4.73
C LEU A 52 8.93 -1.20 4.09
N ALA A 53 10.01 -0.97 4.83
CA ALA A 53 11.36 -1.26 4.34
C ALA A 53 11.56 -2.78 4.20
N ARG A 54 11.00 -3.57 5.12
CA ARG A 54 11.03 -5.04 5.06
C ARG A 54 10.19 -5.56 3.90
N ILE A 55 8.96 -5.09 3.74
CA ILE A 55 8.07 -5.56 2.68
C ILE A 55 8.58 -5.16 1.31
N SER A 56 9.12 -3.95 1.14
CA SER A 56 9.77 -3.56 -0.12
C SER A 56 11.00 -4.41 -0.44
N HIS A 57 11.76 -4.83 0.58
CA HIS A 57 12.93 -5.69 0.41
C HIS A 57 12.53 -7.14 0.11
N GLU A 58 11.42 -7.63 0.68
CA GLU A 58 10.90 -8.98 0.44
C GLU A 58 10.19 -9.12 -0.93
N ALA A 59 9.39 -8.11 -1.29
CA ALA A 59 8.76 -7.99 -2.61
C ALA A 59 9.76 -8.10 -3.76
N ALA A 60 10.93 -7.46 -3.60
CA ALA A 60 12.00 -7.48 -4.60
C ALA A 60 12.63 -8.88 -4.77
N ARG A 61 12.52 -9.78 -3.78
CA ARG A 61 13.03 -11.17 -3.87
C ARG A 61 12.04 -12.15 -4.49
N ARG A 62 10.74 -11.85 -4.48
CA ARG A 62 9.68 -12.70 -5.07
C ARG A 62 9.52 -12.52 -6.59
N GLY A 63 10.43 -11.82 -7.26
CA GLY A 63 10.46 -11.72 -8.71
C GLY A 63 11.19 -12.90 -9.37
N ARG A 64 10.44 -13.95 -9.72
CA ARG A 64 10.72 -14.81 -10.88
C ARG A 64 9.47 -14.87 -11.75
#